data_AF-A0A212CG89-F1
#
_entry.id   AF-A0A212CG89-F1
#
_cell.length_a   1.000
_cell.length_b   1.000
_cell.length_c   1.000
_cell.angle_alpha   90.00
_cell.angle_beta   90.00
_cell.angle_gamma   90.00
#
_symmetry.space_group_name_H-M   'P 1'
#
loop_
_entity.id
_entity.type
_entity.pdbx_description
1 polymer ?
#
loop_
_entity_poly.entity_id
_entity_poly.type
_entity_poly.pdbx_seq_one_letter_code
_entity_poly.pdbx_strand_id
1 'polypeptide(L)'
;MPDKLLQLFWHLCGLPTVFIHRKSKLDTEAQMPNKFGGTICSGNVWDQASCHSPTACLSQAQCGQDFQCKETGRCLKRHLVCNGDKDCLDGSDEDDCEDVRISENDCSQYDPIPGSERAALGYNILTREETQNVYDARYYGGQCETVYNGEWRELRYDPTCERLYYGDDEKYFRKPYNFLKYHFEALADTKISSEIYNDANDLLTKVKNDNFASFGLTIGVGLTGSPVMVTAGVSASRNASFLEELSKYNEKKYTFMRIFTKVRTAHFKMKRENIMLDESMLQSLMELPERYHYGMYAKFINDYGTHYITSGSMGGVYEYILVLNREKMATPDYRHTQA
;
A
#
# COMPACT_ATOMS: atom_id res chain seq x y z
N MET A 1 -0.41 45.24 -31.30
CA MET A 1 -1.63 45.21 -30.46
C MET A 1 -2.60 44.26 -31.13
N PRO A 2 -2.86 43.08 -30.55
CA PRO A 2 -3.38 42.96 -29.20
C PRO A 2 -2.52 42.07 -28.28
N ASP A 3 -1.74 42.73 -27.43
CA ASP A 3 -1.39 42.23 -26.10
C ASP A 3 -2.55 42.60 -25.17
N LYS A 4 -3.33 41.61 -24.73
CA LYS A 4 -4.23 41.64 -23.55
C LYS A 4 -5.26 40.50 -23.68
N LEU A 5 -4.91 39.27 -23.27
CA LEU A 5 -5.84 38.24 -22.76
C LEU A 5 -5.15 36.91 -22.40
N LEU A 6 -4.05 36.94 -21.65
CA LEU A 6 -3.48 35.74 -21.01
C LEU A 6 -2.97 36.11 -19.60
N GLN A 7 -3.89 36.45 -18.70
CA GLN A 7 -3.61 36.37 -17.26
C GLN A 7 -3.59 34.90 -16.86
N LEU A 8 -2.43 34.27 -17.05
CA LEU A 8 -2.08 32.97 -16.50
C LEU A 8 -1.82 33.17 -15.00
N PHE A 9 -2.69 32.65 -14.13
CA PHE A 9 -2.50 32.71 -12.67
C PHE A 9 -1.43 31.70 -12.22
N TRP A 10 -0.16 32.02 -12.46
CA TRP A 10 0.95 31.41 -11.72
C TRP A 10 0.80 31.79 -10.25
N HIS A 11 0.83 30.80 -9.36
CA HIS A 11 0.84 31.07 -7.92
C HIS A 11 2.28 31.38 -7.48
N LEU A 12 2.41 32.21 -6.44
CA LEU A 12 3.70 32.61 -5.88
C LEU A 12 4.47 31.37 -5.41
N CYS A 13 5.80 31.40 -5.55
CA CYS A 13 6.73 30.43 -4.94
C CYS A 13 6.36 30.27 -3.45
N GLY A 14 5.93 29.07 -3.04
CA GLY A 14 5.73 28.77 -1.62
C GLY A 14 7.08 28.54 -0.97
N LEU A 15 7.29 29.00 0.26
CA LEU A 15 8.39 28.50 1.09
C LEU A 15 7.87 27.17 1.67
N PRO A 16 8.55 26.01 1.49
CA PRO A 16 9.94 25.81 1.09
C PRO A 16 10.17 25.36 -0.38
N THR A 17 9.16 25.41 -1.24
CA THR A 17 9.20 24.83 -2.59
C THR A 17 9.91 25.73 -3.62
N VAL A 18 10.96 25.19 -4.26
CA VAL A 18 11.71 25.82 -5.38
C VAL A 18 10.95 25.68 -6.72
N PHE A 19 9.69 25.26 -6.66
CA PHE A 19 8.90 24.97 -7.83
C PHE A 19 7.53 25.64 -7.74
N ILE A 20 7.08 26.18 -8.86
CA ILE A 20 5.69 26.63 -8.99
C ILE A 20 4.89 25.48 -9.60
N HIS A 21 3.80 25.17 -8.92
CA HIS A 21 2.84 24.19 -9.40
C HIS A 21 1.69 24.90 -10.09
N ARG A 22 1.32 24.37 -11.25
CA ARG A 22 0.18 24.85 -12.00
C ARG A 22 -0.75 23.68 -12.30
N LYS A 23 -2.05 23.94 -12.15
CA LYS A 23 -3.08 23.14 -12.79
C LYS A 23 -2.95 23.35 -14.30
N SER A 24 -2.55 22.33 -15.05
CA SER A 24 -2.35 22.49 -16.49
C SER A 24 -3.67 22.89 -17.15
N LYS A 25 -3.60 23.54 -18.32
CA LYS A 25 -4.80 23.98 -19.06
C LYS A 25 -5.70 22.81 -19.49
N LEU A 26 -5.23 21.57 -19.28
CA LEU A 26 -5.92 20.33 -19.60
C LEU A 26 -7.23 20.17 -18.83
N ASP A 27 -7.52 20.90 -17.74
CA ASP A 27 -8.87 20.88 -17.15
C ASP A 27 -9.94 21.52 -18.04
N THR A 28 -9.55 22.37 -18.98
CA THR A 28 -10.48 22.92 -19.99
C THR A 28 -10.75 21.89 -21.09
N GLU A 29 -9.87 20.89 -21.30
CA GLU A 29 -9.99 19.83 -22.32
C GLU A 29 -10.36 18.44 -21.74
N ALA A 30 -10.07 18.18 -20.47
CA ALA A 30 -10.50 17.03 -19.68
C ALA A 30 -11.97 17.16 -19.24
N GLN A 31 -12.73 18.04 -19.89
CA GLN A 31 -14.20 18.00 -19.85
C GLN A 31 -14.73 16.65 -20.35
N MET A 32 -14.02 16.00 -21.28
CA MET A 32 -14.37 14.67 -21.76
C MET A 32 -13.14 13.77 -21.86
N PRO A 33 -13.14 12.60 -21.19
CA PRO A 33 -12.14 11.58 -21.45
C PRO A 33 -12.30 11.06 -22.89
N ASN A 34 -11.22 10.50 -23.44
CA ASN A 34 -11.27 9.84 -24.74
C ASN A 34 -12.24 8.65 -24.68
N LYS A 35 -13.35 8.77 -25.41
CA LYS A 35 -14.34 7.69 -25.56
C LYS A 35 -14.15 7.04 -26.93
N PHE A 36 -14.42 5.74 -27.01
CA PHE A 36 -14.48 4.97 -28.28
C PHE A 36 -13.20 5.05 -29.14
N GLY A 37 -12.02 5.03 -28.52
CA GLY A 37 -10.75 5.06 -29.26
C GLY A 37 -10.36 6.45 -29.79
N GLY A 38 -10.93 7.52 -29.24
CA GLY A 38 -10.49 8.89 -29.51
C GLY A 38 -9.01 9.11 -29.15
N THR A 39 -8.39 10.09 -29.82
CA THR A 39 -6.99 10.45 -29.63
C THR A 39 -6.68 10.79 -28.17
N ILE A 40 -5.60 10.23 -27.65
CA ILE A 40 -5.15 10.44 -26.28
C ILE A 40 -4.58 11.86 -26.15
N CYS A 41 -4.93 12.56 -25.07
CA CYS A 41 -4.29 13.84 -24.73
C CYS A 41 -2.87 13.56 -24.22
N SER A 42 -1.85 14.06 -24.92
CA SER A 42 -0.44 13.82 -24.58
C SER A 42 0.11 14.71 -23.45
N GLY A 43 -0.73 15.56 -22.85
CA GLY A 43 -0.34 16.46 -21.75
C GLY A 43 -0.65 15.88 -20.37
N ASN A 44 0.21 16.16 -19.40
CA ASN A 44 -0.04 15.81 -18.00
C ASN A 44 -0.99 16.85 -17.35
N VAL A 45 -1.77 16.40 -16.37
CA VAL A 45 -2.68 17.28 -15.60
C VAL A 45 -1.90 18.20 -14.64
N TRP A 46 -0.69 17.79 -14.27
CA TRP A 46 0.21 18.52 -13.38
C TRP A 46 1.42 19.05 -14.13
N ASP A 47 1.70 20.34 -13.96
CA ASP A 47 2.92 20.98 -14.45
C ASP A 47 3.72 21.54 -13.27
N GLN A 48 5.04 21.43 -13.39
CA GLN A 48 6.01 21.95 -12.44
C GLN A 48 7.03 22.82 -13.20
N ALA A 49 7.28 24.03 -12.69
CA ALA A 49 8.28 24.93 -13.26
C ALA A 49 9.26 25.39 -12.17
N SER A 50 10.55 25.44 -12.51
CA SER A 50 11.59 25.96 -11.61
C SER A 50 11.32 27.41 -11.27
N CYS A 51 11.49 27.74 -9.99
CA CYS A 51 11.29 29.07 -9.45
C CYS A 51 12.47 29.44 -8.56
N HIS A 52 12.99 30.66 -8.72
CA HIS A 52 13.98 31.22 -7.82
C HIS A 52 13.27 32.19 -6.88
N SER A 53 13.04 31.77 -5.63
CA SER A 53 12.58 32.67 -4.57
C SER A 53 13.79 33.40 -3.97
N PRO A 54 13.75 34.74 -3.81
CA PRO A 54 14.82 35.49 -3.15
C PRO A 54 14.75 35.40 -1.62
N THR A 55 13.73 34.74 -1.06
CA THR A 55 13.50 34.62 0.39
C THR A 55 14.03 33.27 0.85
N ALA A 56 14.85 33.27 1.91
CA ALA A 56 15.34 32.03 2.52
C ALA A 56 14.15 31.15 2.94
N CYS A 57 14.22 29.85 2.64
CA CYS A 57 13.25 28.86 3.11
C CYS A 57 13.10 29.02 4.62
N LEU A 58 11.88 29.34 5.08
CA LEU A 58 11.56 29.30 6.50
C LEU A 58 11.79 27.85 6.94
N SER A 59 12.79 27.63 7.79
CA SER A 59 13.01 26.32 8.42
C SER A 59 11.77 25.99 9.25
N GLN A 60 10.91 25.11 8.73
CA GLN A 60 9.69 24.74 9.43
C GLN A 60 9.93 23.60 10.40
N ALA A 61 9.31 23.78 11.58
CA ALA A 61 9.35 22.96 12.79
C ALA A 61 10.72 22.87 13.47
N GLN A 62 10.99 23.80 14.40
CA GLN A 62 11.88 23.50 15.51
C GLN A 62 11.16 22.44 16.35
N CYS A 63 11.69 21.22 16.44
CA CYS A 63 11.18 20.13 17.28
C CYS A 63 11.18 20.47 18.81
N GLY A 64 11.30 21.74 19.18
CA GLY A 64 11.33 22.23 20.54
C GLY A 64 12.52 21.66 21.30
N GLN A 65 12.22 20.80 22.27
CA GLN A 65 13.23 20.08 23.05
C GLN A 65 13.59 18.71 22.45
N ASP A 66 12.82 18.23 21.48
CA ASP A 66 13.03 16.94 20.83
C ASP A 66 14.16 17.03 19.78
N PHE A 67 14.76 15.89 19.44
CA PHE A 67 15.77 15.76 18.39
C PHE A 67 15.09 15.84 17.02
N GLN A 68 15.80 16.37 16.01
CA GLN A 68 15.27 16.55 14.66
C GLN A 68 16.19 15.85 13.65
N CYS A 69 15.62 14.97 12.83
CA CYS A 69 16.37 14.32 11.73
C CYS A 69 16.84 15.38 10.72
N LYS A 70 18.08 15.26 10.22
CA LYS A 70 18.75 16.30 9.42
C LYS A 70 18.06 16.56 8.08
N GLU A 71 17.66 15.52 7.36
CA GLU A 71 17.07 15.66 6.02
C GLU A 71 15.54 15.80 6.03
N THR A 72 14.85 15.12 6.94
CA THR A 72 13.40 14.96 6.86
C THR A 72 12.63 15.78 7.87
N GLY A 73 13.31 16.32 8.88
CA GLY A 73 12.70 17.15 9.90
C GLY A 73 11.76 16.40 10.84
N ARG A 74 11.78 15.06 10.86
CA ARG A 74 11.05 14.23 11.83
C ARG A 74 11.55 14.52 13.24
N CYS A 75 10.60 14.68 14.17
CA CYS A 75 10.91 14.93 15.58
C CYS A 75 10.93 13.62 16.39
N LEU A 76 12.06 13.34 17.04
CA LEU A 76 12.28 12.18 17.88
C LEU A 76 12.52 12.59 19.33
N LYS A 77 12.02 11.80 20.28
CA LYS A 77 12.34 12.04 21.69
C LYS A 77 13.83 11.79 21.92
N ARG A 78 14.47 12.61 22.77
CA ARG A 78 15.92 12.51 23.03
C ARG A 78 16.41 11.15 23.52
N HIS A 79 15.54 10.35 24.15
CA HIS A 79 15.90 9.00 24.59
C HIS A 79 16.03 7.99 23.44
N LEU A 80 15.66 8.38 22.22
CA LEU A 80 15.80 7.58 21.00
C LEU A 80 17.11 7.88 20.25
N VAL A 81 17.88 8.88 20.67
CA VAL A 81 19.17 9.21 20.05
C VAL A 81 20.24 8.27 20.60
N CYS A 82 21.06 7.68 19.73
CA CYS A 82 22.07 6.69 20.06
C CYS A 82 21.51 5.50 20.84
N ASN A 83 20.32 5.01 20.47
CA ASN A 83 19.71 3.85 21.14
C ASN A 83 20.02 2.52 20.45
N GLY A 84 20.75 2.54 19.32
CA GLY A 84 21.07 1.37 18.51
C GLY A 84 20.01 0.99 17.49
N ASP A 85 18.91 1.74 17.38
CA ASP A 85 17.87 1.60 16.37
C ASP A 85 17.85 2.84 15.46
N LYS A 86 17.81 2.61 14.15
CA LYS A 86 17.70 3.70 13.18
C LYS A 86 16.24 4.20 13.09
N ASP A 87 15.91 5.25 13.82
CA ASP A 87 14.59 5.90 13.84
C ASP A 87 14.46 7.04 12.80
N CYS A 88 15.57 7.63 12.33
CA CYS A 88 15.59 8.53 11.16
C CYS A 88 15.99 7.80 9.87
N LEU A 89 15.42 8.16 8.71
CA LEU A 89 15.79 7.59 7.41
C LEU A 89 17.25 7.88 7.03
N ASP A 90 17.75 9.07 7.39
CA ASP A 90 19.14 9.48 7.19
C ASP A 90 20.11 8.83 8.20
N GLY A 91 19.59 8.30 9.31
CA GLY A 91 20.37 7.70 10.41
C GLY A 91 21.06 8.74 11.29
N SER A 92 20.63 10.00 11.21
CA SER A 92 21.25 11.10 11.96
C SER A 92 21.09 11.02 13.47
N ASP A 93 20.15 10.21 13.95
CA ASP A 93 19.93 9.84 15.34
C ASP A 93 20.99 8.88 15.90
N GLU A 94 21.68 8.14 15.03
CA GLU A 94 22.74 7.19 15.38
C GLU A 94 24.13 7.64 14.90
N ASP A 95 24.25 8.91 14.48
CA ASP A 95 25.52 9.56 14.14
C ASP A 95 26.24 10.08 15.41
N ASP A 96 27.57 9.95 15.47
CA ASP A 96 28.43 10.52 16.53
C ASP A 96 28.21 9.93 17.95
N CYS A 97 27.88 8.63 18.01
CA CYS A 97 27.64 7.90 19.25
C CYS A 97 28.93 7.21 19.78
N GLU A 98 29.96 7.97 20.16
CA GLU A 98 31.30 7.43 20.50
C GLU A 98 31.39 6.61 21.81
N ASP A 99 30.40 6.67 22.72
CA ASP A 99 30.51 6.00 24.04
C ASP A 99 29.16 5.49 24.59
N VAL A 100 28.25 5.01 23.72
CA VAL A 100 26.94 4.51 24.14
C VAL A 100 26.93 2.99 24.24
N ARG A 101 26.73 2.48 25.46
CA ARG A 101 26.42 1.05 25.68
C ARG A 101 24.99 0.79 25.24
N ILE A 102 24.82 0.26 24.03
CA ILE A 102 23.54 -0.29 23.59
C ILE A 102 23.13 -1.37 24.59
N SER A 103 21.95 -1.19 25.20
CA SER A 103 21.35 -2.12 26.17
C SER A 103 21.22 -3.51 25.56
N GLU A 104 21.59 -4.56 26.31
CA GLU A 104 21.56 -5.99 25.88
C GLU A 104 20.16 -6.54 25.50
N ASN A 105 19.11 -5.72 25.52
CA ASN A 105 17.79 -6.06 24.95
C ASN A 105 17.83 -5.93 23.41
N ASP A 106 18.67 -6.75 22.79
CA ASP A 106 18.84 -6.81 21.35
C ASP A 106 17.56 -7.35 20.70
N CYS A 107 16.68 -6.43 20.34
CA CYS A 107 15.50 -6.70 19.52
C CYS A 107 15.79 -6.45 18.05
N SER A 108 16.99 -6.00 17.70
CA SER A 108 17.42 -5.82 16.31
C SER A 108 17.62 -7.16 15.61
N GLN A 109 17.86 -8.25 16.37
CA GLN A 109 17.94 -9.60 15.84
C GLN A 109 16.62 -10.15 15.28
N TYR A 110 15.47 -9.57 15.66
CA TYR A 110 14.15 -10.06 15.24
C TYR A 110 13.69 -9.36 13.98
N ASP A 111 13.22 -10.15 13.01
CA ASP A 111 12.62 -9.64 11.79
C ASP A 111 11.30 -8.89 12.07
N PRO A 112 10.94 -7.88 11.26
CA PRO A 112 9.65 -7.22 11.38
C PRO A 112 8.50 -8.17 11.08
N ILE A 113 7.32 -7.90 11.65
CA ILE A 113 6.11 -8.68 11.34
C ILE A 113 5.87 -8.78 9.82
N PRO A 114 5.56 -9.98 9.29
CA PRO A 114 5.33 -10.17 7.87
C PRO A 114 4.20 -9.28 7.33
N GLY A 115 4.46 -8.60 6.22
CA GLY A 115 3.48 -7.72 5.58
C GLY A 115 3.33 -6.33 6.21
N SER A 116 4.18 -5.96 7.19
CA SER A 116 4.18 -4.61 7.77
C SER A 116 4.30 -3.50 6.70
N GLU A 117 5.20 -3.67 5.74
CA GLU A 117 5.41 -2.74 4.64
C GLU A 117 4.14 -2.56 3.80
N ARG A 118 3.44 -3.65 3.45
CA ARG A 118 2.17 -3.55 2.70
C ARG A 118 1.05 -2.91 3.52
N ALA A 119 0.99 -3.17 4.82
CA ALA A 119 0.02 -2.51 5.71
C ALA A 119 0.30 -1.01 5.87
N ALA A 120 1.53 -0.57 5.60
CA ALA A 120 1.93 0.82 5.71
C ALA A 120 1.62 1.66 4.47
N LEU A 121 1.37 1.02 3.31
CA LEU A 121 1.03 1.68 2.06
C LEU A 121 -0.34 2.37 2.11
N GLY A 122 -0.47 3.45 1.35
CA GLY A 122 -1.75 4.04 1.04
C GLY A 122 -2.54 3.21 0.01
N TYR A 123 -3.83 3.52 -0.11
CA TYR A 123 -4.74 2.84 -1.04
C TYR A 123 -5.59 3.84 -1.83
N ASN A 124 -5.54 3.73 -3.16
CA ASN A 124 -6.41 4.50 -4.04
C ASN A 124 -7.63 3.67 -4.42
N ILE A 125 -8.83 4.07 -3.99
CA ILE A 125 -10.06 3.31 -4.25
C ILE A 125 -10.52 3.37 -5.72
N LEU A 126 -10.10 4.40 -6.47
CA LEU A 126 -10.47 4.58 -7.87
C LEU A 126 -9.65 3.67 -8.77
N THR A 127 -8.34 3.61 -8.53
CA THR A 127 -7.40 2.76 -9.28
C THR A 127 -7.21 1.38 -8.65
N ARG A 128 -7.64 1.16 -7.39
CA ARG A 128 -7.44 -0.08 -6.62
C ARG A 128 -5.98 -0.51 -6.52
N GLU A 129 -5.09 0.47 -6.43
CA GLU A 129 -3.66 0.27 -6.35
C GLU A 129 -3.12 0.76 -5.01
N GLU A 130 -2.04 0.09 -4.60
CA GLU A 130 -1.23 0.50 -3.46
C GLU A 130 -0.40 1.71 -3.90
N THR A 131 -0.34 2.73 -3.04
CA THR A 131 0.39 3.98 -3.28
C THR A 131 1.59 4.04 -2.35
N GLN A 132 2.24 5.20 -2.20
CA GLN A 132 3.41 5.34 -1.32
C GLN A 132 3.05 5.08 0.16
N ASN A 133 4.09 4.89 0.97
CA ASN A 133 3.97 4.66 2.41
C ASN A 133 3.28 5.85 3.09
N VAL A 134 2.23 5.54 3.87
CA VAL A 134 1.55 6.49 4.75
C VAL A 134 2.14 6.38 6.16
N TYR A 135 2.29 5.16 6.62
CA TYR A 135 2.90 4.84 7.91
C TYR A 135 4.37 4.54 7.75
N ASP A 136 5.17 4.84 8.77
CA ASP A 136 6.50 4.24 8.85
C ASP A 136 6.37 2.78 9.31
N ALA A 137 6.75 1.85 8.42
CA ALA A 137 6.70 0.41 8.67
C ALA A 137 7.88 -0.09 9.54
N ARG A 138 8.94 0.70 9.67
CA ARG A 138 10.21 0.33 10.31
C ARG A 138 10.52 1.14 11.56
N TYR A 139 9.72 2.16 11.87
CA TYR A 139 9.81 2.90 13.12
C TYR A 139 9.31 2.07 14.32
N TYR A 140 10.16 1.95 15.35
CA TYR A 140 9.85 1.24 16.61
C TYR A 140 9.72 2.19 17.80
N GLY A 141 10.36 3.37 17.75
CA GLY A 141 10.27 4.38 18.81
C GLY A 141 10.72 3.85 20.16
N GLY A 142 11.83 3.10 20.18
CA GLY A 142 12.41 2.48 21.38
C GLY A 142 11.58 1.34 21.98
N GLN A 143 10.46 0.95 21.35
CA GLN A 143 9.65 -0.17 21.79
C GLN A 143 10.22 -1.49 21.25
N CYS A 144 10.41 -2.45 22.14
CA CYS A 144 10.61 -3.84 21.77
C CYS A 144 9.39 -4.67 22.18
N GLU A 145 8.40 -4.70 21.30
CA GLU A 145 7.27 -5.62 21.41
C GLU A 145 7.46 -6.74 20.38
N THR A 146 7.41 -7.99 20.82
CA THR A 146 7.54 -9.15 19.95
C THR A 146 6.21 -9.90 19.82
N VAL A 147 6.02 -10.52 18.66
CA VAL A 147 4.89 -11.39 18.37
C VAL A 147 5.41 -12.79 18.15
N TYR A 148 4.90 -13.72 18.96
CA TYR A 148 5.25 -15.14 18.85
C TYR A 148 4.59 -15.76 17.62
N ASN A 149 5.41 -16.38 16.77
CA ASN A 149 4.96 -17.27 15.71
C ASN A 149 4.68 -18.65 16.30
N GLY A 150 3.57 -19.30 15.97
CA GLY A 150 3.28 -20.66 16.42
C GLY A 150 4.01 -21.75 15.63
N GLU A 151 4.39 -21.45 14.38
CA GLU A 151 4.84 -22.42 13.38
C GLU A 151 6.36 -22.60 13.34
N TRP A 152 7.13 -21.81 14.08
CA TRP A 152 8.61 -21.84 14.09
C TRP A 152 9.26 -23.21 14.40
N ARG A 153 8.50 -24.12 15.04
CA ARG A 153 8.95 -25.49 15.33
C ARG A 153 8.84 -26.45 14.14
N GLU A 154 8.42 -25.97 12.98
CA GLU A 154 8.47 -26.76 11.76
C GLU A 154 9.94 -27.06 11.40
N LEU A 155 10.24 -28.35 11.21
CA LEU A 155 11.57 -28.81 10.85
C LEU A 155 11.84 -28.49 9.38
N ARG A 156 12.82 -27.65 9.10
CA ARG A 156 13.17 -27.22 7.73
C ARG A 156 14.53 -27.77 7.30
N TYR A 157 14.60 -28.17 6.04
CA TYR A 157 15.84 -28.60 5.40
C TYR A 157 16.17 -27.64 4.26
N ASP A 158 17.32 -26.96 4.37
CA ASP A 158 17.88 -26.16 3.28
C ASP A 158 18.84 -27.04 2.46
N PRO A 159 18.48 -27.43 1.23
CA PRO A 159 19.34 -28.27 0.39
C PRO A 159 20.57 -27.51 -0.14
N THR A 160 20.57 -26.18 -0.16
CA THR A 160 21.72 -25.38 -0.62
C THR A 160 22.86 -25.37 0.40
N CYS A 161 22.50 -25.38 1.69
CA CYS A 161 23.43 -25.42 2.81
C CYS A 161 23.54 -26.81 3.48
N GLU A 162 22.82 -27.81 2.96
CA GLU A 162 22.61 -29.14 3.56
C GLU A 162 22.28 -29.09 5.08
N ARG A 163 21.52 -28.07 5.48
CA ARG A 163 21.28 -27.75 6.90
C ARG A 163 19.84 -28.13 7.28
N LEU A 164 19.72 -29.00 8.29
CA LEU A 164 18.45 -29.30 8.95
C LEU A 164 18.36 -28.46 10.24
N TYR A 165 17.35 -27.62 10.36
CA TYR A 165 17.19 -26.69 11.49
C TYR A 165 15.71 -26.40 11.79
N TYR A 166 15.44 -25.89 12.98
CA TYR A 166 14.17 -25.24 13.31
C TYR A 166 14.27 -23.76 13.00
N GLY A 167 13.16 -23.12 12.66
CA GLY A 167 13.10 -21.67 12.41
C GLY A 167 13.17 -20.86 13.69
N ASP A 168 14.19 -21.06 14.53
CA ASP A 168 14.40 -20.35 15.80
C ASP A 168 14.46 -18.82 15.60
N ASP A 169 14.94 -18.39 14.43
CA ASP A 169 14.96 -17.01 13.92
C ASP A 169 13.54 -16.47 13.64
N GLU A 170 12.63 -17.29 13.14
CA GLU A 170 11.23 -16.92 12.86
C GLU A 170 10.29 -17.11 14.06
N LYS A 171 10.83 -17.41 15.25
CA LYS A 171 10.04 -17.63 16.47
C LYS A 171 9.36 -16.36 16.96
N TYR A 172 10.03 -15.22 16.84
CA TYR A 172 9.53 -13.93 17.28
C TYR A 172 9.73 -12.90 16.19
N PHE A 173 8.67 -12.15 15.91
CA PHE A 173 8.72 -11.01 15.01
C PHE A 173 8.61 -9.72 15.81
N ARG A 174 9.43 -8.73 15.48
CA ARG A 174 9.37 -7.41 16.07
C ARG A 174 8.17 -6.64 15.52
N LYS A 175 7.33 -6.11 16.41
CA LYS A 175 6.14 -5.34 16.05
C LYS A 175 6.50 -3.85 15.93
N PRO A 176 6.34 -3.22 14.75
CA PRO A 176 6.56 -1.79 14.59
C PRO A 176 5.60 -0.96 15.42
N TYR A 177 6.01 0.26 15.75
CA TYR A 177 5.30 1.16 16.65
C TYR A 177 3.85 1.43 16.22
N ASN A 178 3.61 1.57 14.91
CA ASN A 178 2.30 1.91 14.35
C ASN A 178 1.27 0.77 14.43
N PHE A 179 1.68 -0.46 14.74
CA PHE A 179 0.79 -1.59 14.90
C PHE A 179 0.30 -1.69 16.34
N LEU A 180 -1.01 -1.60 16.54
CA LEU A 180 -1.64 -1.77 17.86
C LEU A 180 -1.64 -3.25 18.28
N LYS A 181 -1.97 -4.16 17.35
CA LYS A 181 -1.91 -5.60 17.58
C LYS A 181 -1.64 -6.33 16.27
N TYR A 182 -0.97 -7.48 16.38
CA TYR A 182 -0.77 -8.43 15.30
C TYR A 182 -0.87 -9.84 15.90
N HIS A 183 -1.67 -10.71 15.29
CA HIS A 183 -1.91 -12.07 15.76
C HIS A 183 -1.88 -13.03 14.60
N PHE A 184 -1.01 -14.04 14.66
CA PHE A 184 -0.97 -15.13 13.68
C PHE A 184 -2.20 -16.03 13.81
N GLU A 185 -2.76 -16.44 12.68
CA GLU A 185 -3.81 -17.46 12.62
C GLU A 185 -3.17 -18.83 12.39
N ALA A 186 -3.34 -19.76 13.34
CA ALA A 186 -2.68 -21.06 13.35
C ALA A 186 -3.26 -22.08 12.34
N LEU A 187 -4.40 -21.77 11.72
CA LEU A 187 -5.05 -22.61 10.72
C LEU A 187 -5.58 -21.69 9.64
N ALA A 188 -4.89 -21.69 8.49
CA ALA A 188 -5.48 -21.17 7.28
C ALA A 188 -6.79 -21.94 7.02
N ASP A 189 -7.93 -21.25 7.07
CA ASP A 189 -9.26 -21.78 6.73
C ASP A 189 -9.30 -22.20 5.25
N THR A 190 -8.63 -23.30 4.91
CA THR A 190 -8.34 -23.72 3.54
C THR A 190 -9.43 -24.62 2.98
N LYS A 191 -10.66 -24.09 2.92
CA LYS A 191 -11.70 -24.75 2.14
C LYS A 191 -11.51 -24.42 0.67
N ILE A 192 -10.80 -25.30 -0.04
CA ILE A 192 -10.69 -25.22 -1.50
C ILE A 192 -12.10 -25.37 -2.09
N SER A 193 -12.52 -24.34 -2.82
CA SER A 193 -13.80 -24.31 -3.50
C SER A 193 -13.56 -24.44 -5.00
N SER A 194 -14.41 -25.22 -5.67
CA SER A 194 -14.40 -25.35 -7.12
C SER A 194 -15.77 -24.99 -7.69
N GLU A 195 -15.77 -24.17 -8.74
CA GLU A 195 -16.95 -23.73 -9.45
C GLU A 195 -16.75 -23.94 -10.95
N ILE A 196 -17.79 -24.37 -11.66
CA ILE A 196 -17.75 -24.65 -13.09
C ILE A 196 -18.68 -23.68 -13.82
N TYR A 197 -18.18 -23.10 -14.90
CA TYR A 197 -18.85 -22.10 -15.72
C TYR A 197 -18.91 -22.54 -17.18
N ASN A 198 -20.08 -22.36 -17.79
CA ASN A 198 -20.30 -22.74 -19.19
C ASN A 198 -19.86 -21.67 -20.19
N ASP A 199 -19.66 -20.44 -19.73
CA ASP A 199 -19.41 -19.26 -20.56
C ASP A 199 -18.40 -18.34 -19.88
N ALA A 200 -17.54 -17.69 -20.66
CA ALA A 200 -16.51 -16.80 -20.15
C ALA A 200 -17.11 -15.57 -19.43
N ASN A 201 -18.28 -15.10 -19.89
CA ASN A 201 -18.97 -13.95 -19.29
C ASN A 201 -19.55 -14.28 -17.92
N ASP A 202 -19.98 -15.53 -17.70
CA ASP A 202 -20.51 -15.98 -16.41
C ASP A 202 -19.40 -16.03 -15.36
N LEU A 203 -18.28 -16.66 -15.71
CA LEU A 203 -17.05 -16.63 -14.90
C LEU A 203 -16.62 -15.19 -14.60
N LEU A 204 -16.57 -14.34 -15.62
CA LEU A 204 -16.17 -12.94 -15.47
C LEU A 204 -17.09 -12.19 -14.51
N THR A 205 -18.40 -12.36 -14.65
CA THR A 205 -19.38 -11.70 -13.80
C THR A 205 -19.17 -12.12 -12.34
N LYS A 206 -18.89 -13.41 -12.10
CA LYS A 206 -18.58 -13.89 -10.75
C LYS A 206 -17.29 -13.30 -10.19
N VAL A 207 -16.17 -13.38 -10.93
CA VAL A 207 -14.87 -12.84 -10.50
C VAL A 207 -14.96 -11.34 -10.22
N LYS A 208 -15.72 -10.62 -11.05
CA LYS A 208 -16.01 -9.20 -10.85
C LYS A 208 -16.76 -8.97 -9.54
N ASN A 209 -17.83 -9.71 -9.27
CA ASN A 209 -18.66 -9.58 -8.06
C ASN A 209 -17.93 -9.94 -6.77
N ASP A 210 -17.17 -11.05 -6.74
CA ASP A 210 -16.44 -11.48 -5.55
C ASP A 210 -15.35 -10.47 -5.14
N ASN A 211 -14.73 -9.80 -6.12
CA ASN A 211 -13.77 -8.73 -5.91
C ASN A 211 -14.38 -7.41 -5.39
N PHE A 212 -15.70 -7.25 -5.40
CA PHE A 212 -16.37 -6.11 -4.77
C PHE A 212 -16.60 -6.34 -3.27
N ALA A 213 -16.79 -7.58 -2.84
CA ALA A 213 -17.13 -7.91 -1.46
C ALA A 213 -15.93 -7.92 -0.48
N SER A 214 -14.69 -7.94 -0.99
CA SER A 214 -13.48 -8.06 -0.17
C SER A 214 -13.00 -6.76 0.49
N PHE A 215 -13.56 -5.61 0.11
CA PHE A 215 -13.12 -4.29 0.60
C PHE A 215 -14.24 -3.58 1.37
N GLY A 216 -14.08 -3.45 2.69
CA GLY A 216 -14.98 -2.71 3.57
C GLY A 216 -14.40 -1.35 3.91
N LEU A 217 -15.06 -0.27 3.50
CA LEU A 217 -14.66 1.10 3.84
C LEU A 217 -15.31 1.51 5.17
N THR A 218 -14.49 1.95 6.14
CA THR A 218 -15.00 2.56 7.37
C THR A 218 -14.74 4.06 7.32
N ILE A 219 -15.79 4.86 7.05
CA ILE A 219 -15.69 6.32 7.10
C ILE A 219 -16.06 6.77 8.51
N GLY A 220 -15.08 7.26 9.27
CA GLY A 220 -15.32 7.87 10.58
C GLY A 220 -15.71 9.34 10.42
N VAL A 221 -16.99 9.65 10.18
CA VAL A 221 -17.49 11.02 10.31
C VAL A 221 -17.97 11.20 11.74
N GLY A 222 -17.32 12.08 12.50
CA GLY A 222 -17.72 12.44 13.86
C GLY A 222 -19.06 13.19 13.87
N LEU A 223 -20.16 12.44 13.90
CA LEU A 223 -21.42 12.87 14.50
C LEU A 223 -21.72 11.84 15.58
N THR A 224 -21.84 12.32 16.81
CA THR A 224 -22.15 11.57 18.02
C THR A 224 -22.98 10.30 17.77
N GLY A 225 -22.34 9.12 17.90
CA GLY A 225 -23.04 7.91 18.33
C GLY A 225 -23.07 6.68 17.43
N SER A 226 -22.61 6.65 16.18
CA SER A 226 -22.56 5.38 15.40
C SER A 226 -21.62 5.42 14.19
N PRO A 227 -20.59 4.56 14.09
CA PRO A 227 -19.84 4.36 12.86
C PRO A 227 -20.69 3.55 11.86
N VAL A 228 -21.16 4.19 10.79
CA VAL A 228 -21.85 3.52 9.69
C VAL A 228 -20.81 2.96 8.72
N MET A 229 -20.79 1.65 8.52
CA MET A 229 -20.01 1.02 7.44
C MET A 229 -20.78 1.16 6.13
N VAL A 230 -20.21 1.89 5.17
CA VAL A 230 -20.77 1.98 3.81
C VAL A 230 -19.81 1.26 2.88
N THR A 231 -20.22 0.08 2.39
CA THR A 231 -19.51 -0.66 1.36
C THR A 231 -19.79 -0.03 0.00
N ALA A 232 -18.96 0.94 -0.39
CA ALA A 232 -18.93 1.48 -1.75
C ALA A 232 -17.68 0.97 -2.47
N GLY A 233 -17.87 0.14 -3.51
CA GLY A 233 -16.77 -0.36 -4.34
C GLY A 233 -17.07 -0.13 -5.81
N VAL A 234 -16.13 0.48 -6.54
CA VAL A 234 -16.10 0.58 -8.01
C VAL A 234 -14.84 -0.14 -8.50
N SER A 235 -14.90 -1.04 -9.49
CA SER A 235 -13.76 -1.83 -10.00
C SER A 235 -13.52 -1.57 -11.48
N ALA A 236 -12.28 -1.26 -11.85
CA ALA A 236 -11.93 -1.04 -13.26
C ALA A 236 -10.50 -1.42 -13.70
N SER A 237 -9.49 -1.60 -12.83
CA SER A 237 -8.09 -1.64 -13.28
C SER A 237 -7.42 -3.03 -13.37
N ARG A 238 -7.39 -3.84 -12.30
CA ARG A 238 -6.58 -5.09 -12.28
C ARG A 238 -7.11 -6.25 -13.14
N ASN A 239 -8.34 -6.16 -13.65
CA ASN A 239 -8.96 -7.26 -14.40
C ASN A 239 -8.76 -7.17 -15.92
N ALA A 240 -8.22 -6.07 -16.47
CA ALA A 240 -8.22 -5.85 -17.92
C ALA A 240 -7.32 -6.82 -18.71
N SER A 241 -6.13 -7.14 -18.20
CA SER A 241 -5.21 -8.08 -18.85
C SER A 241 -5.69 -9.53 -18.75
N PHE A 242 -6.17 -9.93 -17.57
CA PHE A 242 -6.79 -11.24 -17.36
C PHE A 242 -8.06 -11.42 -18.22
N LEU A 243 -8.83 -10.35 -18.40
CA LEU A 243 -9.98 -10.29 -19.30
C LEU A 243 -9.59 -10.51 -20.76
N GLU A 244 -8.52 -9.87 -21.21
CA GLU A 244 -8.02 -10.01 -22.58
C GLU A 244 -7.57 -11.45 -22.85
N GLU A 245 -6.91 -12.08 -21.88
CA GLU A 245 -6.54 -13.51 -21.94
C GLU A 245 -7.75 -14.43 -22.08
N LEU A 246 -8.79 -14.23 -21.25
CA LEU A 246 -10.01 -15.02 -21.28
C LEU A 246 -10.85 -14.79 -22.54
N SER A 247 -10.80 -13.58 -23.12
CA SER A 247 -11.56 -13.24 -24.32
C SER A 247 -11.21 -14.14 -25.53
N LYS A 248 -9.99 -14.70 -25.55
CA LYS A 248 -9.53 -15.67 -26.56
C LYS A 248 -10.32 -16.98 -26.56
N TYR A 249 -11.02 -17.29 -25.47
CA TYR A 249 -11.70 -18.58 -25.25
C TYR A 249 -13.23 -18.45 -25.19
N ASN A 250 -13.80 -17.38 -25.76
CA ASN A 250 -15.23 -17.09 -25.71
C ASN A 250 -16.11 -17.98 -26.63
N GLU A 251 -15.57 -19.07 -27.17
CA GLU A 251 -16.32 -20.02 -27.98
C GLU A 251 -17.06 -21.04 -27.10
N LYS A 252 -18.29 -21.42 -27.50
CA LYS A 252 -19.16 -22.36 -26.75
C LYS A 252 -18.57 -23.77 -26.55
N LYS A 253 -17.44 -24.09 -27.19
CA LYS A 253 -16.72 -25.35 -27.01
C LYS A 253 -15.86 -25.39 -25.74
N TYR A 254 -15.65 -24.26 -25.06
CA TYR A 254 -14.88 -24.20 -23.83
C TYR A 254 -15.78 -24.20 -22.59
N THR A 255 -15.33 -24.84 -21.53
CA THR A 255 -15.85 -24.74 -20.15
C THR A 255 -14.74 -24.15 -19.29
N PHE A 256 -15.11 -23.39 -18.26
CA PHE A 256 -14.16 -22.86 -17.31
C PHE A 256 -14.37 -23.50 -15.94
N MET A 257 -13.29 -23.90 -15.29
CA MET A 257 -13.34 -24.37 -13.92
C MET A 257 -12.45 -23.47 -13.06
N ARG A 258 -13.05 -22.81 -12.08
CA ARG A 258 -12.36 -21.94 -11.13
C ARG A 258 -12.11 -22.71 -9.85
N ILE A 259 -10.85 -22.88 -9.48
CA ILE A 259 -10.43 -23.42 -8.20
C ILE A 259 -9.89 -22.23 -7.40
N PHE A 260 -10.45 -21.97 -6.22
CA PHE A 260 -9.95 -20.89 -5.39
C PHE A 260 -9.96 -21.25 -3.90
N THR A 261 -9.03 -20.68 -3.16
CA THR A 261 -8.98 -20.71 -1.69
C THR A 261 -8.42 -19.40 -1.17
N LYS A 262 -8.97 -18.93 -0.05
CA LYS A 262 -8.50 -17.73 0.64
C LYS A 262 -7.83 -18.17 1.92
N VAL A 263 -6.54 -17.90 2.01
CA VAL A 263 -5.71 -18.18 3.17
C VAL A 263 -5.61 -16.90 3.98
N ARG A 264 -5.93 -16.97 5.26
CA ARG A 264 -5.62 -15.91 6.22
C ARG A 264 -4.50 -16.41 7.12
N THR A 265 -3.48 -15.57 7.31
CA THR A 265 -2.27 -15.92 8.06
C THR A 265 -2.13 -15.08 9.32
N ALA A 266 -2.70 -13.88 9.35
CA ALA A 266 -2.70 -13.05 10.55
C ALA A 266 -3.81 -12.01 10.54
N HIS A 267 -4.16 -11.51 11.73
CA HIS A 267 -5.02 -10.36 11.93
C HIS A 267 -4.25 -9.22 12.57
N PHE A 268 -4.44 -8.01 12.06
CA PHE A 268 -3.75 -6.82 12.58
C PHE A 268 -4.70 -5.64 12.73
N LYS A 269 -4.29 -4.71 13.59
CA LYS A 269 -4.95 -3.41 13.78
C LYS A 269 -3.88 -2.34 13.95
N MET A 270 -4.07 -1.22 13.27
CA MET A 270 -3.20 -0.05 13.37
C MET A 270 -3.58 0.81 14.57
N LYS A 271 -2.64 1.60 15.07
CA LYS A 271 -2.91 2.65 16.06
C LYS A 271 -3.76 3.75 15.46
N ARG A 272 -4.51 4.44 16.32
CA ARG A 272 -5.42 5.54 15.93
C ARG A 272 -4.90 6.93 16.32
N GLU A 273 -4.03 6.98 17.32
CA GLU A 273 -3.49 8.20 17.90
C GLU A 273 -1.97 8.08 17.97
N ASN A 274 -1.29 9.23 17.95
CA ASN A 274 0.17 9.32 17.95
C ASN A 274 0.78 8.39 16.90
N ILE A 275 0.29 8.49 15.66
CA ILE A 275 0.78 7.70 14.53
C ILE A 275 2.10 8.32 14.06
N MET A 276 3.10 7.49 13.77
CA MET A 276 4.32 7.93 13.11
C MET A 276 4.18 7.80 11.59
N LEU A 277 4.17 8.93 10.89
CA LEU A 277 4.07 8.96 9.43
C LEU A 277 5.41 8.59 8.79
N ASP A 278 5.35 8.05 7.58
CA ASP A 278 6.53 7.89 6.73
C ASP A 278 7.19 9.27 6.49
N GLU A 279 8.52 9.32 6.47
CA GLU A 279 9.26 10.58 6.35
C GLU A 279 8.95 11.32 5.05
N SER A 280 8.73 10.59 3.95
CA SER A 280 8.36 11.19 2.67
C SER A 280 6.97 11.85 2.73
N MET A 281 6.01 11.19 3.39
CA MET A 281 4.67 11.73 3.57
C MET A 281 4.69 12.95 4.48
N LEU A 282 5.51 12.92 5.53
CA LEU A 282 5.70 14.06 6.42
C LEU A 282 6.26 15.27 5.65
N GLN A 283 7.30 15.09 4.84
CA GLN A 283 7.85 16.15 3.99
C GLN A 283 6.77 16.70 3.04
N SER A 284 6.09 15.82 2.30
CA SER A 284 5.03 16.21 1.37
C SER A 284 3.89 16.97 2.06
N LEU A 285 3.55 16.61 3.30
CA LEU A 285 2.54 17.29 4.10
C LEU A 285 2.99 18.69 4.52
N MET A 286 4.27 18.85 4.89
CA MET A 286 4.85 20.15 5.27
C MET A 286 4.99 21.09 4.07
N GLU A 287 5.13 20.56 2.86
CA GLU A 287 5.17 21.34 1.62
C GLU A 287 3.78 21.85 1.17
N LEU A 288 2.69 21.33 1.74
CA LEU A 288 1.35 21.77 1.36
C LEU A 288 1.07 23.20 1.87
N PRO A 289 0.53 24.08 1.00
CA PRO A 289 0.20 25.44 1.41
C PRO A 289 -1.00 25.46 2.36
N GLU A 290 -0.99 26.35 3.36
CA GLU A 290 -2.13 26.58 4.25
C GLU A 290 -3.39 27.04 3.49
N ARG A 291 -3.20 27.73 2.36
CA ARG A 291 -4.28 28.11 1.46
C ARG A 291 -4.57 26.98 0.49
N TYR A 292 -5.84 26.60 0.41
CA TYR A 292 -6.30 25.54 -0.47
C TYR A 292 -5.79 25.70 -1.91
N HIS A 293 -5.07 24.68 -2.40
CA HIS A 293 -4.55 24.64 -3.76
C HIS A 293 -4.76 23.26 -4.38
N TYR A 294 -5.81 23.11 -5.19
CA TYR A 294 -6.23 21.82 -5.74
C TYR A 294 -5.09 21.00 -6.34
N GLY A 295 -4.18 21.60 -7.12
CA GLY A 295 -3.10 20.85 -7.79
C GLY A 295 -2.12 20.16 -6.82
N MET A 296 -1.82 20.80 -5.69
CA MET A 296 -0.89 20.25 -4.68
C MET A 296 -1.56 19.14 -3.88
N TYR A 297 -2.80 19.37 -3.46
CA TYR A 297 -3.59 18.36 -2.74
C TYR A 297 -3.94 17.17 -3.63
N ALA A 298 -4.26 17.38 -4.91
CA ALA A 298 -4.53 16.31 -5.85
C ALA A 298 -3.29 15.46 -6.11
N LYS A 299 -2.10 16.09 -6.21
CA LYS A 299 -0.82 15.37 -6.30
C LYS A 299 -0.58 14.54 -5.04
N PHE A 300 -0.74 15.13 -3.85
CA PHE A 300 -0.61 14.42 -2.59
C PHE A 300 -1.54 13.19 -2.49
N ILE A 301 -2.81 13.33 -2.87
CA ILE A 301 -3.78 12.22 -2.89
C ILE A 301 -3.41 11.16 -3.92
N ASN A 302 -2.82 11.56 -5.06
CA ASN A 302 -2.34 10.63 -6.06
C ASN A 302 -1.13 9.83 -5.55
N ASP A 303 -0.22 10.49 -4.84
CA ASP A 303 1.04 9.91 -4.37
C ASP A 303 0.85 9.00 -3.13
N TYR A 304 -0.01 9.40 -2.18
CA TYR A 304 -0.26 8.68 -0.91
C TYR A 304 -1.61 7.97 -0.84
N GLY A 305 -2.43 8.09 -1.88
CA GLY A 305 -3.72 7.42 -1.96
C GLY A 305 -4.86 8.18 -1.30
N THR A 306 -6.07 7.69 -1.57
CA THR A 306 -7.32 8.28 -1.07
C THR A 306 -7.66 7.83 0.35
N HIS A 307 -7.15 6.67 0.75
CA HIS A 307 -7.44 5.99 2.01
C HIS A 307 -6.18 5.32 2.53
N TYR A 308 -6.16 5.00 3.81
CA TYR A 308 -5.09 4.25 4.45
C TYR A 308 -5.68 3.07 5.24
N ILE A 309 -4.85 2.08 5.54
CA ILE A 309 -5.30 0.85 6.18
C ILE A 309 -5.37 1.04 7.70
N THR A 310 -6.50 0.74 8.33
CA THR A 310 -6.66 0.82 9.81
C THR A 310 -6.64 -0.54 10.51
N SER A 311 -7.00 -1.61 9.80
CA SER A 311 -7.06 -2.97 10.31
C SER A 311 -7.33 -3.92 9.15
N GLY A 312 -6.97 -5.20 9.30
CA GLY A 312 -7.26 -6.20 8.29
C GLY A 312 -6.82 -7.60 8.68
N SER A 313 -6.91 -8.50 7.69
CA SER A 313 -6.30 -9.82 7.72
C SER A 313 -5.20 -9.90 6.68
N MET A 314 -4.01 -10.32 7.08
CA MET A 314 -2.96 -10.74 6.16
C MET A 314 -3.23 -12.15 5.67
N GLY A 315 -2.70 -12.46 4.48
CA GLY A 315 -2.83 -13.77 3.87
C GLY A 315 -2.69 -13.70 2.37
N GLY A 316 -3.36 -14.62 1.68
CA GLY A 316 -3.29 -14.74 0.24
C GLY A 316 -4.56 -15.32 -0.36
N VAL A 317 -4.71 -15.14 -1.66
CA VAL A 317 -5.73 -15.81 -2.46
C VAL A 317 -4.99 -16.71 -3.43
N TYR A 318 -5.27 -18.00 -3.38
CA TYR A 318 -4.81 -18.97 -4.36
C TYR A 318 -5.96 -19.21 -5.32
N GLU A 319 -5.80 -18.83 -6.59
CA GLU A 319 -6.86 -18.88 -7.59
C GLU A 319 -6.30 -19.41 -8.91
N TYR A 320 -6.98 -20.43 -9.45
CA TYR A 320 -6.66 -21.07 -10.72
C TYR A 320 -7.92 -21.15 -11.57
N ILE A 321 -7.76 -20.84 -12.85
CA ILE A 321 -8.83 -20.94 -13.83
C ILE A 321 -8.37 -21.88 -14.93
N LEU A 322 -9.04 -23.03 -15.02
CA LEU A 322 -8.80 -24.05 -16.03
C LEU A 322 -9.74 -23.82 -17.20
N VAL A 323 -9.18 -23.71 -18.41
CA VAL A 323 -9.94 -23.64 -19.66
C VAL A 323 -9.97 -25.02 -20.30
N LEU A 324 -11.17 -25.60 -20.40
CA LEU A 324 -11.36 -27.00 -20.81
C LEU A 324 -12.13 -27.07 -22.13
N ASN A 325 -11.58 -27.75 -23.14
CA ASN A 325 -12.28 -27.97 -24.41
C ASN A 325 -13.23 -29.18 -24.31
N ARG A 326 -14.54 -28.92 -24.40
CA ARG A 326 -15.60 -29.94 -24.30
C ARG A 326 -15.51 -31.02 -25.36
N GLU A 327 -15.21 -30.65 -26.60
CA GLU A 327 -15.16 -31.56 -27.74
C GLU A 327 -14.01 -32.56 -27.58
N LYS A 328 -12.84 -32.10 -27.12
CA LYS A 328 -11.68 -32.97 -26.84
C LYS A 328 -11.88 -33.82 -25.57
N MET A 329 -12.61 -33.34 -24.58
CA MET A 329 -12.92 -34.14 -23.39
C MET A 329 -13.98 -35.22 -23.65
N ALA A 330 -14.83 -35.05 -24.66
CA ALA A 330 -15.83 -36.04 -25.04
C ALA A 330 -15.24 -37.23 -25.83
N THR A 331 -14.02 -37.11 -26.35
CA THR A 331 -13.34 -38.24 -27.02
C THR A 331 -12.73 -39.20 -25.98
N PRO A 332 -13.06 -40.52 -26.01
CA PRO A 332 -12.85 -41.46 -24.91
C PRO A 332 -11.41 -42.01 -24.77
N ASP A 333 -10.39 -41.28 -25.22
CA ASP A 333 -9.00 -41.78 -25.19
C ASP A 333 -8.32 -41.61 -23.80
N TYR A 334 -9.02 -41.02 -22.83
CA TYR A 334 -8.55 -40.89 -21.44
C TYR A 334 -9.13 -42.03 -20.58
N ARG A 335 -8.64 -43.26 -20.78
CA ARG A 335 -8.82 -44.33 -19.79
C ARG A 335 -7.90 -44.03 -18.61
N HIS A 336 -8.46 -43.62 -17.48
CA HIS A 336 -7.78 -43.72 -16.19
C HIS A 336 -7.39 -45.19 -15.96
N THR A 337 -6.13 -45.53 -16.18
CA THR A 337 -5.53 -46.68 -15.50
C THR A 337 -5.41 -46.30 -14.03
N GLN A 338 -6.34 -46.80 -13.20
CA GLN A 338 -6.08 -46.98 -11.78
C GLN A 338 -4.89 -47.92 -11.65
N ALA A 339 -3.84 -47.45 -10.96
CA ALA A 339 -2.77 -48.29 -10.44
C ALA A 339 -3.09 -48.59 -8.97
#